data_AF-A0A498NQ47-F1
#
_entry.id   AF-A0A498NQ47-F1
#
_cell.length_a   1.000
_cell.length_b   1.000
_cell.length_c   1.000
_cell.angle_alpha   90.00
_cell.angle_beta   90.00
_cell.angle_gamma   90.00
#
_symmetry.space_group_name_H-M   'P 1'
#
loop_
_entity.id
_entity.type
_entity.pdbx_description
1 polymer ?
#
loop_
_entity_poly.entity_id
_entity_poly.type
_entity_poly.pdbx_seq_one_letter_code
_entity_poly.pdbx_strand_id
1 'polypeptide(L)'
;MIASYVKDNHRNWDKWLPEFRFAVNTAWQESIGFTPAEIALGRKLKGPLERALTRPPNPCDPTYDTVERHENLIQLVKENVQRAQAKQGHYYNLRRKQTLYKEGPSAGPLPGCPPADTTVLLDGSALLLSGSTECVLFVTAFTLP
;
A
#
# COMPACT_ATOMS: atom_id res chain seq x y z
N MET A 1 -6.97 -6.15 4.45
CA MET A 1 -6.13 -7.11 5.22
C MET A 1 -6.84 -7.60 6.48
N ILE A 2 -7.29 -6.72 7.38
CA ILE A 2 -7.97 -7.16 8.61
C ILE A 2 -9.34 -7.79 8.30
N ALA A 3 -10.15 -7.13 7.47
CA ALA A 3 -11.46 -7.64 7.06
C ALA A 3 -11.42 -9.03 6.39
N SER A 4 -10.33 -9.36 5.66
CA SER A 4 -10.16 -10.68 5.05
C SER A 4 -9.86 -11.78 6.08
N TYR A 5 -9.18 -11.44 7.17
CA TYR A 5 -8.92 -12.38 8.28
C TYR A 5 -10.15 -12.57 9.16
N VAL A 6 -10.90 -11.49 9.40
CA VAL A 6 -12.03 -11.47 10.32
C VAL A 6 -13.21 -12.34 9.85
N LYS A 7 -13.41 -12.55 8.54
CA LYS A 7 -14.53 -13.31 7.95
C LYS A 7 -14.85 -14.61 8.70
N ASP A 8 -13.83 -15.42 8.97
CA ASP A 8 -14.00 -16.74 9.59
C ASP A 8 -13.71 -16.73 11.10
N ASN A 9 -13.06 -15.68 11.62
CA ASN A 9 -12.54 -15.65 12.99
C ASN A 9 -12.78 -14.32 13.72
N HIS A 10 -14.05 -13.95 13.87
CA HIS A 10 -14.49 -12.70 14.51
C HIS A 10 -14.16 -12.57 16.00
N ARG A 11 -13.92 -13.66 16.74
CA ARG A 11 -13.75 -13.61 18.22
C ARG A 11 -12.33 -13.29 18.69
N ASN A 12 -11.33 -13.45 17.82
CA ASN A 12 -9.92 -13.41 18.23
C ASN A 12 -9.09 -12.38 17.46
N TRP A 13 -9.70 -11.53 16.65
CA TRP A 13 -8.98 -10.59 15.78
C TRP A 13 -8.08 -9.62 16.55
N ASP A 14 -8.51 -9.19 17.75
CA ASP A 14 -7.75 -8.31 18.65
C ASP A 14 -6.39 -8.89 19.06
N LYS A 15 -6.31 -10.21 19.23
CA LYS A 15 -5.08 -10.90 19.65
C LYS A 15 -3.98 -10.80 18.59
N TRP A 16 -4.36 -10.61 17.33
CA TRP A 16 -3.44 -10.54 16.18
C TRP A 16 -3.14 -9.10 15.76
N LEU A 17 -3.65 -8.11 16.49
CA LEU A 17 -3.41 -6.69 16.20
C LEU A 17 -1.92 -6.33 16.13
N PRO A 18 -1.02 -6.85 16.99
CA PRO A 18 0.42 -6.60 16.86
C PRO A 18 1.00 -7.11 15.53
N GLU A 19 0.54 -8.28 15.06
CA GLU A 19 0.98 -8.88 13.80
C GLU A 19 0.49 -8.08 12.59
N PHE A 20 -0.77 -7.62 12.61
CA PHE A 20 -1.29 -6.74 11.56
C PHE A 20 -0.56 -5.40 11.52
N ARG A 21 -0.29 -4.82 12.69
CA ARG A 21 0.50 -3.58 12.79
C ARG A 21 1.89 -3.78 12.22
N PHE A 22 2.54 -4.89 12.52
CA PHE A 22 3.84 -5.24 11.94
C PHE A 22 3.74 -5.32 10.41
N ALA A 23 2.81 -6.13 9.88
CA ALA A 23 2.64 -6.34 8.45
C ALA A 23 2.40 -5.03 7.67
N VAL A 24 1.52 -4.16 8.18
CA VAL A 24 1.23 -2.86 7.54
C VAL A 24 2.44 -1.94 7.60
N ASN A 25 3.13 -1.87 8.75
CA ASN A 25 4.28 -0.98 8.90
C ASN A 25 5.51 -1.40 8.08
N THR A 26 5.64 -2.69 7.76
CA THR A 26 6.73 -3.22 6.92
C THR A 26 6.37 -3.35 5.45
N ALA A 27 5.10 -3.16 5.07
CA ALA A 27 4.69 -3.24 3.69
C ALA A 27 5.24 -2.05 2.88
N TRP A 28 5.66 -2.33 1.65
CA TRP A 28 6.07 -1.29 0.71
C TRP A 28 4.85 -0.43 0.34
N GLN A 29 4.98 0.88 0.47
CA GLN A 29 3.92 1.81 0.11
C GLN A 29 4.34 2.65 -1.10
N GLU A 30 3.73 2.39 -2.26
CA GLU A 30 4.10 3.00 -3.54
C GLU A 30 4.00 4.54 -3.53
N SER A 31 3.00 5.10 -2.85
CA SER A 31 2.80 6.56 -2.78
C SER A 31 3.92 7.30 -2.05
N ILE A 32 4.59 6.62 -1.11
CA ILE A 32 5.67 7.21 -0.30
C ILE A 32 7.04 6.70 -0.79
N GLY A 33 7.08 5.56 -1.48
CA GLY A 33 8.31 4.93 -1.95
C GLY A 33 9.18 4.36 -0.82
N PHE A 34 8.61 4.19 0.38
CA PHE A 34 9.27 3.61 1.55
C PHE A 34 8.24 2.84 2.39
N THR A 35 8.70 2.00 3.31
CA THR A 35 7.81 1.40 4.31
C THR A 35 7.53 2.42 5.43
N PRO A 36 6.31 2.43 6.02
CA PRO A 36 6.01 3.32 7.15
C PRO A 36 6.99 3.18 8.33
N ALA A 37 7.45 1.96 8.62
CA ALA A 37 8.44 1.71 9.67
C ALA A 37 9.80 2.35 9.38
N GLU A 38 10.25 2.33 8.13
CA GLU A 38 11.52 2.96 7.73
C GLU A 38 11.49 4.46 7.96
N ILE A 39 10.38 5.12 7.66
CA ILE A 39 10.21 6.57 7.86
C ILE A 39 10.19 6.89 9.36
N ALA A 40 9.43 6.11 10.13
CA ALA A 40 9.28 6.37 11.56
C ALA A 40 10.56 6.07 12.38
N LEU A 41 11.34 5.07 11.97
CA LEU A 41 12.51 4.59 12.72
C LEU A 41 13.86 4.98 12.11
N GLY A 42 13.87 5.49 10.87
CA GLY A 42 15.08 5.74 10.10
C GLY A 42 15.85 4.47 9.69
N ARG A 43 15.27 3.28 9.87
CA ARG A 43 15.91 1.99 9.55
C ARG A 43 14.87 0.94 9.17
N LYS A 44 15.31 -0.06 8.40
CA LYS A 44 14.46 -1.22 8.06
C LYS A 44 14.12 -2.03 9.31
N LEU A 45 12.84 -2.39 9.45
CA LEU A 45 12.39 -3.23 10.54
C LEU A 45 12.67 -4.71 10.20
N LYS A 46 13.43 -5.41 11.05
CA LYS A 46 13.76 -6.82 10.85
C LYS A 46 12.60 -7.74 11.24
N GLY A 47 12.29 -8.69 10.36
CA GLY A 47 11.28 -9.71 10.61
C GLY A 47 11.64 -10.68 11.73
N PRO A 48 10.67 -11.44 12.28
CA PRO A 48 10.95 -12.48 13.27
C PRO A 48 11.95 -13.53 12.77
N LEU A 49 11.81 -13.96 11.51
CA LEU A 49 12.73 -14.92 10.88
C LEU A 49 14.14 -14.34 10.75
N GLU A 50 14.28 -13.11 10.25
CA GLU A 50 15.57 -12.42 10.14
C GLU A 50 16.24 -12.17 11.50
N ARG A 51 15.45 -11.99 12.57
CA ARG A 51 15.99 -11.87 13.93
C ARG A 51 16.46 -13.21 14.49
N ALA A 52 15.78 -14.30 14.14
CA ALA A 52 16.18 -15.65 14.54
C ALA A 52 17.47 -16.10 13.82
N LEU A 53 17.67 -15.67 12.58
CA LEU A 53 18.87 -15.94 11.79
C LEU A 53 19.98 -14.93 12.15
N THR A 54 20.71 -15.18 13.24
CA THR A 54 21.88 -14.38 13.64
C THR A 54 23.07 -14.51 12.66
N ARG A 55 23.10 -15.60 11.89
CA ARG A 55 24.08 -15.89 10.84
C ARG A 55 23.34 -16.47 9.62
N PRO A 56 23.82 -16.27 8.38
CA PRO A 56 23.30 -17.02 7.24
C PRO A 56 23.36 -18.53 7.54
N PRO A 57 22.24 -19.27 7.37
CA PRO A 57 22.18 -20.69 7.68
C PRO A 57 23.10 -21.46 6.73
N ASN A 58 23.93 -22.37 7.26
CA ASN A 58 24.70 -23.25 6.39
C ASN A 58 23.79 -24.37 5.87
N PRO A 59 24.09 -24.97 4.71
CA PRO A 59 23.30 -26.10 4.18
C PRO A 59 23.21 -27.32 5.10
N CYS A 60 24.13 -27.43 6.06
CA CYS A 60 24.13 -28.51 7.06
C CYS A 60 23.33 -28.18 8.33
N ASP A 61 22.87 -26.94 8.50
CA ASP A 61 22.12 -26.53 9.68
C ASP A 61 20.64 -26.97 9.55
N PRO A 62 20.02 -27.49 10.62
CA PRO A 62 18.61 -27.92 10.59
C PRO A 62 17.62 -26.78 10.33
N THR A 63 18.06 -25.53 10.44
CA THR A 63 17.26 -24.34 10.10
C THR A 63 17.21 -24.07 8.59
N TYR A 64 18.12 -24.65 7.80
CA TYR A 64 18.24 -24.39 6.36
C TYR A 64 16.95 -24.75 5.61
N ASP A 65 16.41 -25.94 5.85
CA ASP A 65 15.16 -26.43 5.23
C ASP A 65 13.98 -25.45 5.44
N THR A 66 13.91 -24.82 6.63
CA THR A 66 12.83 -23.88 6.94
C THR A 66 12.97 -22.56 6.18
N VAL A 67 14.21 -22.11 5.97
CA VAL A 67 14.51 -20.89 5.21
C VAL A 67 14.27 -21.12 3.73
N GLU A 68 14.77 -22.24 3.19
CA GLU A 68 14.54 -22.63 1.80
C GLU A 68 13.04 -22.76 1.50
N ARG A 69 12.30 -23.42 2.39
CA ARG A 69 10.83 -23.51 2.29
C ARG A 69 10.18 -22.13 2.28
N HIS A 70 10.64 -21.20 3.11
CA HIS A 70 10.10 -19.85 3.17
C HIS A 70 10.36 -19.08 1.87
N GLU A 71 11.56 -19.18 1.32
CA GLU A 71 11.94 -18.56 0.04
C GLU A 71 11.09 -19.12 -1.13
N ASN A 72 10.92 -20.44 -1.18
CA ASN A 72 10.06 -21.11 -2.17
C ASN A 72 8.60 -20.64 -2.07
N LEU A 73 8.08 -20.46 -0.85
CA LEU A 73 6.73 -19.93 -0.63
C LEU A 73 6.62 -18.48 -1.10
N ILE A 74 7.61 -17.64 -0.83
CA ILE A 74 7.64 -16.25 -1.32
C ILE A 74 7.58 -16.21 -2.84
N GLN A 75 8.35 -17.08 -3.51
CA GLN A 75 8.37 -17.14 -4.97
C GLN A 75 7.00 -17.54 -5.53
N LEU A 76 6.37 -18.57 -4.97
CA LEU A 76 5.02 -18.98 -5.35
C LEU A 76 3.98 -17.88 -5.10
N VAL A 77 4.10 -17.14 -4.00
CA VAL A 77 3.22 -16.00 -3.70
C VAL A 77 3.36 -14.91 -4.76
N LYS A 78 4.59 -14.56 -5.17
CA LYS A 78 4.82 -13.57 -6.23
C LYS A 78 4.12 -13.95 -7.53
N GLU A 79 4.24 -15.20 -7.95
CA GLU A 79 3.57 -15.71 -9.16
C GLU A 79 2.04 -15.65 -9.05
N ASN A 80 1.49 -16.05 -7.89
CA ASN A 80 0.06 -15.99 -7.63
C ASN A 80 -0.46 -14.53 -7.64
N VAL A 81 0.28 -13.61 -7.05
CA VAL A 81 -0.06 -12.17 -7.03
C VAL A 81 -0.04 -11.61 -8.45
N GLN A 82 0.98 -11.90 -9.26
CA GLN A 82 1.05 -11.46 -10.65
C GLN A 82 -0.13 -11.98 -11.47
N ARG A 83 -0.46 -13.28 -11.33
CA ARG A 83 -1.64 -13.87 -11.99
C ARG A 83 -2.95 -13.20 -11.55
N ALA A 84 -3.10 -12.92 -10.26
CA ALA A 84 -4.28 -12.25 -9.72
C ALA A 84 -4.39 -10.80 -10.21
N GLN A 85 -3.28 -10.05 -10.23
CA GLN A 85 -3.21 -8.68 -10.73
C GLN A 85 -3.53 -8.61 -12.23
N ALA A 86 -2.97 -9.51 -13.04
CA ALA A 86 -3.28 -9.58 -14.48
C ALA A 86 -4.77 -9.85 -14.72
N LYS A 87 -5.36 -10.79 -13.97
CA LYS A 87 -6.80 -11.08 -14.02
C LYS A 87 -7.63 -9.86 -13.62
N GLN A 88 -7.30 -9.21 -12.52
CA GLN A 88 -8.00 -8.00 -12.05
C GLN A 88 -7.89 -6.86 -13.06
N GLY A 89 -6.69 -6.61 -13.60
CA GLY A 89 -6.45 -5.60 -14.63
C GLY A 89 -7.23 -5.88 -15.92
N HIS A 90 -7.30 -7.14 -16.34
CA HIS A 90 -8.12 -7.54 -17.50
C HIS A 90 -9.60 -7.16 -17.31
N TYR A 91 -10.21 -7.59 -16.19
CA TYR A 91 -11.62 -7.28 -15.90
C TYR A 91 -11.88 -5.80 -15.67
N TYR A 92 -10.94 -5.07 -15.06
CA TYR A 92 -11.04 -3.63 -14.88
C TYR A 92 -11.03 -2.89 -16.24
N ASN A 93 -10.13 -3.28 -17.14
CA ASN A 93 -9.97 -2.63 -18.45
C ASN A 93 -11.11 -2.95 -19.44
N LEU A 94 -11.74 -4.12 -19.32
CA LEU A 94 -12.82 -4.59 -20.20
C LEU A 94 -13.97 -3.60 -20.41
N ARG A 95 -14.27 -2.74 -19.41
CA ARG A 95 -15.38 -1.78 -19.46
C ARG A 95 -14.93 -0.32 -19.42
N ARG A 96 -13.61 -0.08 -19.49
CA ARG A 96 -13.05 1.28 -19.43
C ARG A 96 -13.27 1.97 -20.76
N LYS A 97 -14.19 2.95 -20.80
CA LYS A 97 -14.30 3.87 -21.94
C LYS A 97 -13.09 4.82 -21.92
N GLN A 98 -12.37 4.92 -23.03
CA GLN A 98 -11.34 5.94 -23.17
C GLN A 98 -12.02 7.30 -23.35
N THR A 99 -12.17 8.04 -22.25
CA THR A 99 -12.64 9.42 -22.29
C THR A 99 -11.45 10.32 -22.50
N LEU A 100 -11.38 11.00 -23.65
CA LEU A 100 -10.53 12.16 -23.81
C LEU A 100 -11.12 13.28 -22.94
N TYR A 101 -10.40 13.65 -21.89
CA TYR A 101 -10.75 14.80 -21.08
C TYR A 101 -10.58 16.04 -21.95
N LYS A 102 -11.68 16.56 -22.48
CA LYS A 102 -11.72 17.93 -22.98
C LYS A 102 -11.89 18.79 -21.74
N GLU A 103 -10.95 19.73 -21.55
CA GLU A 103 -11.10 20.80 -20.57
C GLU A 103 -12.50 21.41 -20.76
N GLY A 104 -13.38 21.17 -19.79
CA GLY A 104 -14.69 21.79 -19.78
C GLY A 104 -14.52 23.29 -19.58
N PRO A 105 -15.37 24.14 -20.16
CA PRO A 105 -15.39 25.55 -19.80
C PRO A 105 -15.54 25.64 -18.28
N SER A 106 -14.71 26.47 -17.65
CA SER A 106 -14.65 26.69 -16.20
C SER A 106 -16.05 26.61 -15.61
N ALA A 107 -16.28 25.61 -14.76
CA ALA A 107 -17.54 25.47 -14.06
C ALA A 107 -17.80 26.80 -13.34
N GLY A 108 -18.88 27.47 -13.72
CA GLY A 108 -19.35 28.65 -13.00
C GLY A 108 -19.50 28.30 -11.52
N PRO A 109 -19.29 29.27 -10.60
CA PRO A 109 -19.32 28.99 -9.17
C PRO A 109 -20.64 28.30 -8.80
N LEU A 110 -20.55 27.21 -8.04
CA LEU A 110 -21.73 26.58 -7.45
C LEU A 110 -22.50 27.64 -6.64
N PRO A 111 -23.83 27.77 -6.80
CA PRO A 111 -24.60 28.77 -6.07
C PRO A 111 -24.50 28.47 -4.57
N GLY A 112 -23.83 29.36 -3.82
CA GLY A 112 -23.69 29.28 -2.36
C GLY A 112 -22.26 29.27 -1.82
N CYS A 113 -21.22 29.22 -2.66
CA CYS A 113 -19.86 29.42 -2.18
C CYS A 113 -19.53 30.92 -2.03
N PRO A 114 -19.09 31.41 -0.85
CA PRO A 114 -18.54 32.75 -0.74
C PRO A 114 -17.25 32.85 -1.58
N PRO A 115 -16.94 34.03 -2.16
CA PRO A 115 -15.73 34.18 -2.96
C PRO A 115 -14.51 33.93 -2.06
N ALA A 116 -13.74 32.89 -2.39
CA ALA A 116 -12.41 32.74 -1.84
C ALA A 116 -11.54 33.82 -2.49
N ASP A 117 -11.05 34.74 -1.68
CA ASP A 117 -10.09 35.76 -2.08
C ASP A 117 -8.90 35.09 -2.77
N THR A 118 -8.77 35.39 -4.06
CA THR A 118 -7.69 34.93 -4.93
C THR A 118 -6.42 35.70 -4.63
N THR A 119 -5.54 35.15 -3.80
CA THR A 119 -4.11 35.51 -3.78
C THR A 119 -3.25 34.37 -3.27
N VAL A 120 -2.93 33.37 -4.12
CA VAL A 120 -1.57 32.84 -4.15
C VAL A 120 -1.21 32.48 -5.59
N LEU A 121 -0.40 33.35 -6.16
CA LEU A 121 0.36 33.18 -7.38
C LEU A 121 1.58 32.32 -7.00
N LEU A 122 1.64 31.07 -7.45
CA LEU A 122 2.91 30.40 -7.66
C LEU A 122 2.82 29.63 -8.98
N ASP A 123 3.39 30.26 -10.00
CA ASP A 123 3.86 29.64 -11.22
C ASP A 123 4.67 28.38 -10.90
N GLY A 124 4.43 27.31 -11.64
CA GLY A 124 5.23 26.09 -11.51
C GLY A 124 4.67 24.88 -12.24
N SER A 125 4.69 24.92 -13.56
CA SER A 125 4.80 23.77 -14.46
C SER A 125 3.74 22.66 -14.32
N ALA A 126 2.76 22.70 -15.24
CA ALA A 126 2.02 21.54 -15.67
C ALA A 126 2.97 20.47 -16.25
N LEU A 127 3.03 19.30 -15.61
CA LEU A 127 3.30 18.04 -16.29
C LEU A 127 2.25 17.02 -15.85
N LEU A 128 1.29 16.83 -16.75
CA LEU A 128 0.40 15.69 -16.82
C LEU A 128 1.22 14.39 -16.75
N LEU A 129 1.04 13.61 -15.69
CA LEU A 129 1.21 12.18 -15.77
C LEU A 129 -0.06 11.51 -15.24
N SER A 130 -0.87 11.12 -16.22
CA SER A 130 -1.74 9.95 -16.21
C SER A 130 -1.19 8.86 -15.28
N GLY A 131 -1.94 8.52 -14.23
CA GLY A 131 -1.70 7.28 -13.51
C GLY A 131 -2.28 7.28 -12.11
N SER A 132 -3.09 6.26 -11.85
CA SER A 132 -3.20 5.63 -10.54
C SER A 132 -4.08 6.29 -9.47
N THR A 133 -5.16 5.57 -9.15
CA THR A 133 -5.64 5.34 -7.78
C THR A 133 -5.96 6.58 -6.92
N GLU A 134 -7.15 7.15 -7.12
CA GLU A 134 -7.89 7.76 -6.01
C GLU A 134 -8.35 6.67 -5.04
N CYS A 135 -7.44 6.24 -4.17
CA CYS A 135 -7.73 5.39 -3.02
C CYS A 135 -6.82 5.76 -1.84
N VAL A 136 -6.55 7.05 -1.60
CA VAL A 136 -5.91 7.48 -0.33
C VAL A 136 -6.42 8.86 0.07
N LEU A 137 -7.65 8.92 0.58
CA LEU A 137 -8.06 10.02 1.46
C LEU A 137 -9.00 9.44 2.51
N PHE A 138 -8.43 8.90 3.58
CA PHE A 138 -8.97 8.87 4.93
C PHE A 138 -7.95 8.12 5.79
N VAL A 139 -6.96 8.82 6.35
CA VAL A 139 -6.45 8.71 7.74
C VAL A 139 -5.32 9.73 7.87
N THR A 140 -5.65 10.97 8.22
CA THR A 140 -4.79 11.87 9.00
C THR A 140 -5.68 12.77 9.84
N ALA A 141 -6.33 12.19 10.83
CA ALA A 141 -6.91 12.94 11.94
C ALA A 141 -7.01 12.01 13.14
N PHE A 142 -5.87 11.69 13.75
CA PHE A 142 -5.78 11.36 15.18
C PHE A 142 -4.32 11.41 15.61
N THR A 143 -3.78 12.63 15.68
CA THR A 143 -2.67 12.94 16.58
C THR A 143 -3.29 13.58 17.81
N LEU A 144 -3.24 12.81 18.90
CA LEU A 144 -3.20 13.09 20.35
C LEU A 144 -3.50 14.52 20.87
N PRO A 145 -4.02 14.58 22.11
CA PRO A 145 -3.12 14.71 23.28
C PRO A 145 -2.84 13.40 24.02
#